data_AF-A0A662ALB3-F1
#
_entry.id   AF-A0A662ALB3-F1
#
_cell.length_a   1.000
_cell.length_b   1.000
_cell.length_c   1.000
_cell.angle_alpha   90.00
_cell.angle_beta   90.00
_cell.angle_gamma   90.00
#
_symmetry.space_group_name_H-M   'P 1'
#
loop_
_entity.id
_entity.type
_entity.pdbx_description
1 polymer ?
#
loop_
_entity_poly.entity_id
_entity_poly.type
_entity_poly.pdbx_seq_one_letter_code
_entity_poly.pdbx_strand_id
1 'polypeptide(L)'
;MKKMRKAIYTLILLISGASLQLIAQQNFASISFGASIPQGDYAAMGDLSSNGYANTGGAIKFDAGYFPGSYFGIGGSFSFGSNYANRDSLLRDVITYIEENASGIVDIPEDAEAL
;
A
#
# COMPACT_ATOMS: atom_id res chain seq x y z
N MET A 1 21.82 61.17 -11.54
CA MET A 1 21.66 60.07 -12.53
C MET A 1 21.90 58.66 -11.98
N LYS A 2 22.99 58.36 -11.24
CA LYS A 2 23.26 57.00 -10.70
C LYS A 2 22.16 56.43 -9.79
N LYS A 3 21.56 57.25 -8.91
CA LYS A 3 20.45 56.82 -8.01
C LYS A 3 19.18 56.43 -8.78
N MET A 4 18.86 57.16 -9.84
CA MET A 4 17.69 56.91 -10.69
C MET A 4 17.84 55.62 -11.49
N ARG A 5 19.05 55.33 -11.98
CA ARG A 5 19.37 54.04 -12.62
C ARG A 5 19.21 52.87 -11.66
N LYS A 6 19.67 53.01 -10.41
CA LYS A 6 19.47 51.97 -9.37
C LYS A 6 17.99 51.71 -9.10
N ALA A 7 17.18 52.76 -8.95
CA ALA A 7 15.73 52.61 -8.74
C ALA A 7 15.05 51.89 -9.91
N ILE A 8 15.44 52.21 -11.15
CA ILE A 8 14.94 51.53 -12.35
C ILE A 8 15.36 50.04 -12.35
N TYR A 9 16.61 49.73 -12.03
CA TYR A 9 17.04 48.33 -11.94
C TYR A 9 16.33 47.55 -10.83
N THR A 10 16.09 48.18 -9.68
CA THR A 10 15.32 47.57 -8.58
C THR A 10 13.86 47.32 -8.98
N LEU A 11 13.25 48.26 -9.69
CA LEU A 11 11.88 48.11 -10.20
C LEU A 11 11.79 46.99 -11.25
N ILE A 12 12.75 46.92 -12.18
CA ILE A 12 12.84 45.82 -13.15
C ILE A 12 13.00 44.49 -12.42
N LEU A 13 13.87 44.41 -11.41
CA LEU A 13 14.09 43.18 -10.64
C LEU A 13 12.83 42.72 -9.88
N LEU A 14 12.07 43.66 -9.32
CA LEU A 14 10.78 43.39 -8.66
C LEU A 14 9.72 42.91 -9.64
N ILE A 15 9.62 43.53 -10.82
CA ILE A 15 8.67 43.12 -11.86
C ILE A 15 9.05 41.73 -12.40
N SER A 16 10.33 41.47 -12.66
CA SER A 16 10.83 40.16 -13.09
C SER A 16 10.59 39.07 -12.04
N GLY A 17 10.75 39.40 -10.75
CA GLY A 17 10.47 38.50 -9.65
C GLY A 17 8.97 38.21 -9.49
N ALA A 18 8.10 39.19 -9.75
CA ALA A 18 6.65 39.02 -9.69
C ALA A 18 6.06 38.31 -10.92
N SER A 19 6.72 38.41 -12.08
CA SER A 19 6.31 37.73 -13.33
C SER A 19 6.81 36.28 -13.43
N LEU A 20 7.77 35.90 -12.59
CA LEU A 20 8.04 34.50 -12.31
C LEU A 20 6.86 33.99 -11.49
N GLN A 21 5.78 33.60 -12.16
CA GLN A 21 4.82 32.70 -11.55
C GLN A 21 5.66 31.53 -11.03
N LEU A 22 5.76 31.39 -9.71
CA LEU A 22 6.25 30.16 -9.13
C LEU A 22 5.39 29.08 -9.76
N ILE A 23 5.96 28.33 -10.70
CA ILE A 23 5.46 27.03 -11.10
C ILE A 23 5.73 26.14 -9.89
N ALA A 24 5.05 26.43 -8.78
CA ALA A 24 4.94 25.53 -7.66
C ALA A 24 4.40 24.26 -8.28
N GLN A 25 5.20 23.21 -8.19
CA GLN A 25 5.04 21.95 -8.88
C GLN A 25 3.60 21.43 -8.72
N GLN A 26 2.73 21.81 -9.65
CA GLN A 26 1.29 21.58 -9.58
C GLN A 26 1.00 20.10 -9.77
N ASN A 27 1.83 19.43 -10.56
CA ASN A 27 1.73 18.01 -10.84
C ASN A 27 2.73 17.24 -9.97
N PHE A 28 2.32 16.12 -9.42
CA PHE A 28 3.19 15.30 -8.61
C PHE A 28 3.19 13.85 -9.09
N ALA A 29 4.29 13.16 -8.82
CA ALA A 29 4.39 11.72 -8.85
C ALA A 29 5.12 11.30 -7.56
N SER A 30 4.55 10.35 -6.83
CA SER A 30 5.11 9.88 -5.56
C SER A 30 5.10 8.37 -5.46
N ILE A 31 6.09 7.85 -4.75
CA ILE A 31 6.19 6.45 -4.33
C ILE A 31 6.17 6.45 -2.82
N SER A 32 5.32 5.63 -2.22
CA SER A 32 5.20 5.47 -0.78
C SER A 32 5.27 4.00 -0.40
N PHE A 33 5.87 3.75 0.76
CA PHE A 33 6.01 2.43 1.34
C PHE A 33 5.23 2.42 2.65
N GLY A 34 4.53 1.32 2.92
CA GLY A 34 3.71 1.18 4.10
C GLY A 34 3.44 -0.27 4.44
N ALA A 35 2.41 -0.47 5.26
CA ALA A 35 1.92 -1.78 5.63
C ALA A 35 0.52 -2.01 5.07
N SER A 36 0.25 -3.23 4.62
CA SER A 36 -1.09 -3.70 4.29
C SER A 36 -1.67 -4.36 5.54
N ILE A 37 -2.65 -3.74 6.18
CA ILE A 37 -3.29 -4.28 7.39
C ILE A 37 -4.56 -5.02 6.97
N PRO A 38 -4.64 -6.34 7.15
CA PRO A 38 -5.83 -7.10 6.80
C PRO A 38 -6.99 -6.74 7.74
N GLN A 39 -8.23 -6.81 7.25
CA GLN A 39 -9.44 -6.43 8.00
C GLN A 39 -10.54 -7.50 7.91
N GLY A 40 -11.39 -7.55 8.93
CA GLY A 40 -12.53 -8.48 8.99
C GLY A 40 -12.10 -9.95 8.96
N ASP A 41 -12.91 -10.78 8.34
CA ASP A 41 -12.69 -12.24 8.25
C ASP A 41 -11.37 -12.58 7.55
N TYR A 42 -10.88 -11.70 6.67
CA TYR A 42 -9.58 -11.86 6.04
C TYR A 42 -8.43 -11.89 7.07
N ALA A 43 -8.54 -11.13 8.16
CA ALA A 43 -7.58 -11.11 9.27
C ALA A 43 -7.87 -12.14 10.38
N ALA A 44 -9.07 -12.74 10.37
CA ALA A 44 -9.51 -13.65 11.42
C ALA A 44 -8.81 -15.02 11.33
N MET A 45 -8.94 -15.81 12.41
CA MET A 45 -8.39 -17.16 12.58
C MET A 45 -9.42 -18.00 13.35
N GLY A 46 -9.33 -19.33 13.31
CA GLY A 46 -10.20 -20.23 14.07
C GLY A 46 -11.40 -20.83 13.32
N ASP A 47 -11.67 -20.39 12.08
CA ASP A 47 -12.69 -20.99 11.21
C ASP A 47 -12.11 -21.09 9.79
N LEU A 48 -11.79 -22.32 9.37
CA LEU A 48 -11.21 -22.61 8.06
C LEU A 48 -12.12 -22.27 6.88
N SER A 49 -13.43 -22.24 7.09
CA SER A 49 -14.41 -22.03 6.03
C SER A 49 -14.64 -20.56 5.71
N SER A 50 -14.43 -19.67 6.69
CA SER A 50 -14.73 -18.25 6.59
C SER A 50 -13.50 -17.34 6.71
N ASN A 51 -12.44 -17.79 7.37
CA ASN A 51 -11.34 -16.90 7.76
C ASN A 51 -10.14 -16.97 6.81
N GLY A 52 -9.49 -15.81 6.61
CA GLY A 52 -8.39 -15.64 5.64
C GLY A 52 -6.99 -15.82 6.22
N TYR A 53 -6.84 -15.88 7.55
CA TYR A 53 -5.55 -16.05 8.24
C TYR A 53 -4.50 -15.02 7.83
N ALA A 54 -4.87 -13.86 7.31
CA ALA A 54 -3.93 -12.90 6.76
C ALA A 54 -3.20 -12.14 7.87
N ASN A 55 -1.87 -12.08 7.80
CA ASN A 55 -1.02 -11.21 8.62
C ASN A 55 -0.72 -9.89 7.90
N THR A 56 -0.37 -8.87 8.68
CA THR A 56 0.15 -7.59 8.18
C THR A 56 1.40 -7.81 7.33
N GLY A 57 1.41 -7.28 6.12
CA GLY A 57 2.56 -7.33 5.22
C GLY A 57 2.90 -5.95 4.64
N GLY A 58 3.75 -5.94 3.61
CA GLY A 58 4.20 -4.70 2.97
C GLY A 58 3.17 -4.10 2.03
N ALA A 59 3.27 -2.79 1.81
CA ALA A 59 2.53 -2.07 0.78
C ALA A 59 3.47 -1.12 0.03
N ILE A 60 3.32 -1.07 -1.29
CA ILE A 60 3.96 -0.09 -2.16
C ILE A 60 2.84 0.61 -2.91
N LYS A 61 2.81 1.94 -2.86
CA LYS A 61 1.81 2.75 -3.53
C LYS A 61 2.45 3.84 -4.35
N PHE A 62 1.93 4.02 -5.54
CA PHE A 62 2.33 5.03 -6.50
C PHE A 62 1.14 5.95 -6.73
N ASP A 63 1.36 7.25 -6.60
CA ASP A 63 0.35 8.26 -6.81
C ASP A 63 0.88 9.27 -7.83
N ALA A 64 0.01 9.69 -8.74
CA ALA A 64 0.32 10.79 -9.65
C ALA A 64 -0.90 11.70 -9.79
N GLY A 65 -0.65 13.00 -9.81
CA GLY A 65 -1.68 14.03 -9.94
C GLY A 65 -1.28 15.05 -11.00
N TYR A 66 -2.23 15.42 -11.85
CA TYR A 66 -2.15 16.47 -12.84
C TYR A 66 -3.17 17.58 -12.52
N PHE A 67 -2.70 18.81 -12.38
CA PHE A 67 -3.49 19.97 -11.98
C PHE A 67 -3.38 21.05 -13.06
N PRO A 68 -4.36 21.16 -13.98
CA PRO A 68 -4.39 22.20 -15.01
C PRO A 68 -4.64 23.60 -14.43
N GLY A 69 -5.02 23.71 -13.16
CA GLY A 69 -5.15 24.97 -12.43
C GLY A 69 -4.98 24.74 -10.92
N SER A 70 -4.91 25.81 -10.14
CA SER A 70 -4.57 25.74 -8.71
C SER A 70 -5.61 25.06 -7.81
N TYR A 71 -6.81 24.78 -8.32
CA TYR A 71 -7.96 24.35 -7.52
C TYR A 71 -8.57 23.02 -7.97
N PHE A 72 -8.22 22.55 -9.17
CA PHE A 72 -8.81 21.35 -9.76
C PHE A 72 -7.73 20.54 -10.46
N GLY A 73 -7.75 19.22 -10.25
CA GLY A 73 -6.82 18.28 -10.84
C GLY A 73 -7.42 16.89 -10.96
N ILE A 74 -6.80 16.08 -11.81
CA ILE A 74 -7.09 14.66 -11.98
C ILE A 74 -5.87 13.86 -11.54
N GLY A 75 -6.08 12.74 -10.87
CA GLY A 75 -4.99 11.91 -10.39
C GLY A 75 -5.37 10.44 -10.39
N GLY A 76 -4.34 9.61 -10.38
CA GLY A 76 -4.46 8.16 -10.29
C GLY A 76 -3.55 7.63 -9.20
N SER A 77 -3.99 6.54 -8.58
CA SER A 77 -3.20 5.80 -7.60
C SER A 77 -3.23 4.33 -7.94
N PHE A 78 -2.06 3.68 -7.91
CA PHE A 78 -1.95 2.23 -8.00
C PHE A 78 -1.16 1.72 -6.80
N SER A 79 -1.66 0.66 -6.17
CA SER A 79 -1.09 0.11 -4.95
C SER A 79 -0.95 -1.40 -5.04
N PHE A 80 0.22 -1.90 -4.66
CA PHE A 80 0.49 -3.30 -4.46
C PHE A 80 0.63 -3.55 -2.96
N GLY A 81 -0.26 -4.38 -2.43
CA GLY A 81 -0.22 -4.85 -1.05
C GLY A 81 0.06 -6.34 -1.00
N SER A 82 0.83 -6.77 -0.01
CA SER A 82 1.01 -8.19 0.31
C SER A 82 0.52 -8.45 1.73
N ASN A 83 -0.22 -9.53 1.89
CA ASN A 83 -0.59 -10.11 3.17
C ASN A 83 -0.29 -11.61 3.09
N TYR A 84 0.59 -12.11 3.95
CA TYR A 84 0.92 -13.53 3.99
C TYR A 84 0.04 -14.24 5.03
N ALA A 85 -0.24 -15.52 4.80
CA ALA A 85 -1.02 -16.31 5.75
C ALA A 85 -0.23 -16.57 7.05
N ASN A 86 -0.92 -16.52 8.18
CA ASN A 86 -0.45 -16.96 9.48
C ASN A 86 -0.36 -18.49 9.46
N ARG A 87 0.78 -18.98 9.00
CA ARG A 87 1.02 -20.41 8.75
C ARG A 87 0.75 -21.26 9.99
N ASP A 88 1.19 -20.83 11.16
CA ASP A 88 1.08 -21.64 12.37
C ASP A 88 -0.38 -21.78 12.81
N SER A 89 -1.15 -20.68 12.75
CA SER A 89 -2.57 -20.71 13.09
C SER A 89 -3.37 -21.50 12.06
N LEU A 90 -3.08 -21.31 10.76
CA LEU A 90 -3.71 -22.07 9.69
C LEU A 90 -3.43 -23.57 9.84
N LEU A 91 -2.18 -23.97 10.05
CA LEU A 91 -1.80 -25.37 10.21
C LEU A 91 -2.46 -25.99 11.43
N ARG A 92 -2.46 -25.29 12.57
CA ARG A 92 -3.10 -25.78 13.78
C ARG A 92 -4.58 -26.02 13.56
N ASP A 93 -5.28 -25.05 12.99
CA ASP A 93 -6.72 -25.17 12.78
C ASP A 93 -7.05 -26.27 11.76
N VAL A 94 -6.24 -26.44 10.69
CA VAL A 94 -6.34 -27.59 9.76
C VAL A 94 -6.18 -28.91 10.50
N ILE A 95 -5.16 -29.04 11.35
CA ILE A 95 -4.91 -30.26 12.12
C ILE A 95 -6.11 -30.55 13.03
N THR A 96 -6.57 -29.55 13.78
CA THR A 96 -7.74 -29.68 14.66
C THR A 96 -8.98 -30.11 13.88
N TYR A 97 -9.25 -29.51 12.73
CA TYR A 97 -10.36 -29.92 11.88
C TYR A 97 -10.26 -31.38 11.45
N ILE A 98 -9.06 -31.84 11.06
CA ILE A 98 -8.84 -33.25 10.69
C ILE A 98 -9.05 -34.15 11.90
N GLU A 99 -8.50 -33.82 13.06
CA GLU A 99 -8.66 -34.63 14.28
C GLU A 99 -10.13 -34.75 14.71
N GLU A 100 -10.93 -33.69 14.55
CA GLU A 100 -12.34 -33.65 14.92
C GLU A 100 -13.26 -34.35 13.91
N ASN A 101 -12.87 -34.37 12.63
CA ASN A 101 -13.73 -34.87 11.54
C ASN A 101 -13.22 -36.18 10.93
N ALA A 102 -12.01 -36.64 11.25
CA ALA A 102 -11.54 -37.95 10.87
C ALA A 102 -12.33 -39.00 11.64
N SER A 103 -13.04 -39.85 10.91
CA SER A 103 -13.76 -41.01 11.43
C SER A 103 -12.78 -42.09 11.89
N GLY A 104 -12.12 -41.86 13.03
CA GLY A 104 -11.19 -42.78 13.67
C GLY A 104 -9.81 -42.88 13.02
N ILE A 105 -8.89 -43.58 13.71
CA ILE A 105 -7.57 -43.96 13.18
C ILE A 105 -7.81 -44.63 11.82
N VAL A 106 -7.32 -44.01 10.75
CA VAL A 106 -7.15 -44.72 9.48
C VAL A 106 -6.24 -45.89 9.81
N ASP A 107 -6.77 -47.10 9.76
CA ASP A 107 -6.00 -48.34 9.91
C ASP A 107 -4.99 -48.33 8.75
N ILE A 108 -3.78 -47.84 9.00
CA ILE A 108 -2.68 -47.92 8.04
C ILE A 108 -2.31 -49.39 8.05
N PRO A 109 -2.64 -50.17 7.01
CA PRO A 109 -2.32 -51.58 7.01
C PRO A 109 -0.80 -51.73 7.14
N GLU A 110 -0.35 -52.73 7.90
CA GLU A 110 1.08 -52.93 8.22
C GLU A 110 1.98 -53.09 6.97
N ASP A 111 1.39 -53.23 5.78
CA ASP A 111 2.04 -53.35 4.48
C ASP A 111 2.08 -52.03 3.66
N ALA A 112 1.59 -50.92 4.20
CA ALA A 112 1.65 -49.62 3.53
C ALA A 112 3.09 -49.09 3.52
N GLU A 113 3.85 -49.41 2.47
CA GLU A 113 5.16 -48.84 2.23
C GLU A 113 5.06 -47.32 2.07
N ALA A 114 5.79 -46.58 2.90
CA ALA A 114 6.02 -45.16 2.71
C ALA A 114 6.92 -44.96 1.47
N LEU A 115 6.32 -44.51 0.37
CA LEU A 115 7.04 -44.03 -0.82
C LEU A 115 7.70 -42.67 -0.56
#